data_AF-A0A2Z5TX65-F1
#
_entry.id   AF-A0A2Z5TX65-F1
#
_cell.length_a   1.000
_cell.length_b   1.000
_cell.length_c   1.000
_cell.angle_alpha   90.00
_cell.angle_beta   90.00
_cell.angle_gamma   90.00
#
_symmetry.space_group_name_H-M   'P 1'
#
loop_
_entity.id
_entity.type
_entity.pdbx_description
1 polymer ?
#
loop_
_entity_poly.entity_id
_entity_poly.type
_entity_poly.pdbx_seq_one_letter_code
_entity_poly.pdbx_strand_id
1 'polypeptide(L)'
;MKSGKDRKCNAIILAAGFGLRMVPINTDRPKALLSVNGEILIERLIRQLREVGVEDIFIVVGYMKEKLTYLKDKYSVTLVENLNYGDTNNLYSLSLVAEKISDSFILPCDIWCRKNLFSSNETESYYMVYANDMKDKELPMTGVAYITHEDAERFKQSLSTVIESDVKKTAFWEEVLYDSQSLWIKSRSVATDSIIQINTLEDLRKLDSKSEHLQSEEIDLICQTLQVHPETICEITALKKGMTNRSFLFSCEGQKYIMRIPGEGTELLINRQQEASVYQVLDNTDICDDVVYINPTSGYKITRFVDHARNCDVNDVFDLKKCMSKLREFHESEYQVEHEFNLFEQINFYETLLEDTKSVYSDYNQVKKQVFDLSDYIDKYTQKKVLSHIDAVPDNFLIYTENDEEVIRLIDWEYAGMQDPHVDIAMFCIYALYDRAQIDQLIDIYFEDACPKEIRLKIYCYIAVCGLLWSNWCEYKRSLGVDFGEYAYRQYQYARDFSSILTNR
;
A
#
# COMPACT_ATOMS: atom_id res chain seq x y z
N MET A 1 -50.93 6.57 19.63
CA MET A 1 -49.88 7.45 19.05
C MET A 1 -49.32 8.31 20.18
N LYS A 2 -48.11 8.01 20.67
CA LYS A 2 -47.38 8.97 21.53
C LYS A 2 -46.96 10.14 20.63
N SER A 3 -47.19 11.37 21.08
CA SER A 3 -46.73 12.59 20.41
C SER A 3 -45.23 12.53 20.14
N GLY A 4 -44.76 12.96 18.97
CA GLY A 4 -43.37 12.87 18.50
C GLY A 4 -42.30 13.64 19.28
N LYS A 5 -42.55 14.01 20.55
CA LYS A 5 -41.62 14.75 21.42
C LYS A 5 -40.75 13.87 22.35
N ASP A 6 -40.95 12.54 22.35
CA ASP A 6 -40.28 11.58 23.25
C ASP A 6 -39.40 10.54 22.52
N ARG A 7 -39.20 10.66 21.21
CA ARG A 7 -38.33 9.71 20.48
C ARG A 7 -36.88 10.17 20.60
N LYS A 8 -36.02 9.28 21.11
CA LYS A 8 -34.60 9.56 21.35
C LYS A 8 -33.83 9.43 20.03
N CYS A 9 -33.28 10.54 19.55
CA CYS A 9 -32.46 10.58 18.35
C CYS A 9 -31.06 10.00 18.63
N ASN A 10 -30.48 9.34 17.63
CA ASN A 10 -29.11 8.82 17.68
C ASN A 10 -28.28 9.32 16.48
N ALA A 11 -26.96 9.06 16.51
CA ALA A 11 -26.08 9.32 15.39
C ALA A 11 -25.15 8.16 15.09
N ILE A 12 -24.80 8.02 13.82
CA ILE A 12 -23.87 7.04 13.27
C ILE A 12 -22.76 7.80 12.53
N ILE A 13 -21.53 7.69 13.03
CA ILE A 13 -20.33 8.26 12.42
C ILE A 13 -19.52 7.15 11.77
N LEU A 14 -19.29 7.23 10.46
CA LEU A 14 -18.48 6.26 9.71
C LEU A 14 -17.00 6.67 9.72
N ALA A 15 -16.16 5.91 10.43
CA ALA A 15 -14.75 6.21 10.70
C ALA A 15 -13.79 5.04 10.45
N ALA A 16 -14.18 4.07 9.60
CA ALA A 16 -13.41 2.84 9.41
C ALA A 16 -12.30 2.91 8.34
N GLY A 17 -12.34 3.91 7.45
CA GLY A 17 -11.49 3.97 6.25
C GLY A 17 -10.06 4.45 6.49
N PHE A 18 -9.14 4.03 5.60
CA PHE A 18 -7.71 4.39 5.64
C PHE A 18 -7.44 5.86 5.36
N GLY A 19 -8.15 6.46 4.40
CA GLY A 19 -7.92 7.84 3.99
C GLY A 19 -6.70 8.08 3.10
N LEU A 20 -6.36 7.14 2.21
CA LEU A 20 -5.15 7.07 1.36
C LEU A 20 -4.70 8.36 0.64
N ARG A 21 -5.61 9.33 0.43
CA ARG A 21 -5.34 10.64 -0.19
C ARG A 21 -4.78 11.70 0.79
N MET A 22 -4.50 11.29 2.03
CA MET A 22 -3.94 12.15 3.10
C MET A 22 -2.53 11.72 3.54
N VAL A 23 -1.87 10.81 2.82
CA VAL A 23 -0.49 10.41 3.15
C VAL A 23 0.42 11.62 2.94
N PRO A 24 1.47 11.84 3.76
CA PRO A 24 1.92 11.05 4.90
C PRO A 24 1.15 11.27 6.22
N ILE A 25 0.27 12.28 6.30
CA ILE A 25 -0.40 12.69 7.55
C ILE A 25 -1.17 11.56 8.22
N ASN A 26 -1.90 10.76 7.45
CA ASN A 26 -2.75 9.69 7.99
C ASN A 26 -2.01 8.36 8.22
N THR A 27 -0.67 8.33 8.11
CA THR A 27 0.09 7.10 8.33
C THR A 27 0.29 6.75 9.80
N ASP A 28 0.26 7.75 10.68
CA ASP A 28 0.35 7.59 12.13
C ASP A 28 -0.99 7.88 12.82
N ARG A 29 -2.02 8.36 12.14
CA ARG A 29 -3.32 8.72 12.76
C ARG A 29 -4.51 8.51 11.80
N PRO A 30 -5.67 8.04 12.30
CA PRO A 30 -6.87 7.95 11.47
C PRO A 30 -7.39 9.35 11.11
N LYS A 31 -8.03 9.48 9.94
CA LYS A 31 -8.63 10.76 9.45
C LYS A 31 -9.56 11.43 10.47
N ALA A 32 -10.30 10.63 11.22
CA ALA A 32 -11.19 11.10 12.30
C ALA A 32 -10.47 11.99 13.34
N LEU A 33 -9.16 11.80 13.52
CA LEU A 33 -8.33 12.53 14.50
C LEU A 33 -7.58 13.72 13.89
N LEU A 34 -7.84 14.09 12.64
CA LEU A 34 -7.33 15.34 12.09
C LEU A 34 -7.88 16.53 12.87
N SER A 35 -7.05 17.55 13.04
CA SER A 35 -7.36 18.80 13.69
C SER A 35 -7.42 19.94 12.68
N VAL A 36 -8.46 20.75 12.80
CA VAL A 36 -8.68 21.94 11.99
C VAL A 36 -8.95 23.10 12.93
N ASN A 37 -8.17 24.18 12.80
CA ASN A 37 -8.22 25.35 13.68
C ASN A 37 -8.13 24.97 15.17
N GLY A 38 -7.30 23.97 15.48
CA GLY A 38 -7.09 23.46 16.85
C GLY A 38 -8.18 22.52 17.38
N GLU A 39 -9.16 22.13 16.57
CA GLU A 39 -10.21 21.18 16.97
C GLU A 39 -10.14 19.86 16.19
N ILE A 40 -10.13 18.73 16.90
CA ILE A 40 -10.24 17.40 16.31
C ILE A 40 -11.61 17.21 15.64
N LEU A 41 -11.63 16.75 14.39
CA LEU A 41 -12.84 16.58 13.56
C LEU A 41 -13.91 15.75 14.25
N ILE A 42 -13.59 14.52 14.66
CA ILE A 42 -14.59 13.63 15.25
C ILE A 42 -15.12 14.17 16.60
N GLU A 43 -14.25 14.81 17.39
CA GLU A 43 -14.68 15.43 18.65
C GLU A 43 -15.62 16.61 18.40
N ARG A 44 -15.33 17.43 17.38
CA ARG A 44 -16.19 18.53 16.97
C ARG A 44 -17.57 18.03 16.55
N LEU A 45 -17.63 16.97 15.74
CA LEU A 45 -18.91 16.35 15.33
C LEU A 45 -19.70 15.82 16.53
N ILE A 46 -19.04 15.11 17.45
CA ILE A 46 -19.67 14.62 18.69
C ILE A 46 -20.24 15.79 19.51
N ARG A 47 -19.48 16.89 19.67
CA ARG A 47 -19.95 18.08 20.39
C ARG A 47 -21.17 18.71 19.73
N GLN A 48 -21.14 18.87 18.40
CA GLN A 48 -22.26 19.45 17.66
C GLN A 48 -23.53 18.59 17.71
N LEU A 49 -23.40 17.27 17.66
CA LEU A 49 -24.53 16.36 17.84
C LEU A 49 -25.12 16.46 19.25
N ARG A 50 -24.27 16.54 20.28
CA ARG A 50 -24.72 16.70 21.68
C ARG A 50 -25.38 18.05 21.96
N GLU A 51 -24.92 19.13 21.34
CA GLU A 51 -25.54 20.45 21.45
C GLU A 51 -27.02 20.44 21.04
N VAL A 52 -27.42 19.53 20.16
CA VAL A 52 -28.82 19.35 19.73
C VAL A 52 -29.52 18.18 20.42
N GLY A 53 -28.93 17.63 21.49
CA GLY A 53 -29.52 16.61 22.35
C GLY A 53 -29.35 15.16 21.86
N VAL A 54 -28.45 14.91 20.90
CA VAL A 54 -28.12 13.54 20.45
C VAL A 54 -27.05 12.94 21.36
N GLU A 55 -27.49 12.09 22.29
CA GLU A 55 -26.59 11.46 23.28
C GLU A 55 -26.12 10.06 22.84
N ASP A 56 -26.95 9.32 22.09
CA ASP A 56 -26.60 7.98 21.62
C ASP A 56 -25.82 8.08 20.30
N ILE A 57 -24.49 7.99 20.39
CA ILE A 57 -23.59 8.11 19.24
C ILE A 57 -22.85 6.78 19.04
N PHE A 58 -23.01 6.22 17.84
CA PHE A 58 -22.31 5.03 17.37
C PHE A 58 -21.22 5.46 16.38
N ILE A 59 -19.99 5.02 16.60
CA ILE A 59 -18.87 5.30 15.71
C ILE A 59 -18.35 3.99 15.16
N VAL A 60 -18.46 3.80 13.86
CA VAL A 60 -17.96 2.60 13.19
C VAL A 60 -16.47 2.80 12.91
N VAL A 61 -15.62 2.02 13.57
CA VAL A 61 -14.14 2.15 13.54
C VAL A 61 -13.51 0.94 12.84
N GLY A 62 -12.33 1.14 12.25
CA GLY A 62 -11.60 0.12 11.51
C GLY A 62 -10.11 0.40 11.58
N TYR A 63 -9.57 1.09 10.58
CA TYR A 63 -8.16 1.50 10.55
C TYR A 63 -7.75 2.27 11.83
N MET A 64 -6.71 1.79 12.51
CA MET A 64 -6.16 2.37 13.76
C MET A 64 -7.20 2.61 14.87
N LYS A 65 -8.22 1.74 14.98
CA LYS A 65 -9.32 1.86 15.95
C LYS A 65 -8.87 2.10 17.39
N GLU A 66 -7.70 1.59 17.78
CA GLU A 66 -7.11 1.73 19.11
C GLU A 66 -6.94 3.20 19.49
N LYS A 67 -6.60 4.06 18.52
CA LYS A 67 -6.44 5.51 18.72
C LYS A 67 -7.76 6.24 18.98
N LEU A 68 -8.91 5.63 18.68
CA LEU A 68 -10.23 6.20 18.90
C LEU A 68 -10.90 5.72 20.19
N THR A 69 -10.29 4.75 20.89
CA THR A 69 -10.88 4.12 22.10
C THR A 69 -11.19 5.11 23.22
N TYR A 70 -10.35 6.15 23.40
CA TYR A 70 -10.54 7.18 24.42
C TYR A 70 -11.87 7.95 24.29
N LEU A 71 -12.47 7.96 23.09
CA LEU A 71 -13.76 8.61 22.87
C LEU A 71 -14.87 7.97 23.70
N LYS A 72 -14.77 6.66 23.99
CA LYS A 72 -15.73 5.94 24.86
C LYS A 72 -15.79 6.59 26.24
N ASP A 73 -14.64 6.86 26.85
CA ASP A 73 -14.58 7.41 28.21
C ASP A 73 -14.84 8.92 28.21
N LYS A 74 -14.29 9.65 27.23
CA LYS A 74 -14.41 11.11 27.15
C LYS A 74 -15.81 11.58 26.77
N TYR A 75 -16.50 10.85 25.90
CA TYR A 75 -17.78 11.25 25.31
C TYR A 75 -18.87 10.19 25.43
N SER A 76 -18.67 9.09 26.18
CA SER A 76 -19.70 8.05 26.38
C SER A 76 -20.31 7.50 25.07
N VAL A 77 -19.52 7.46 24.00
CA VAL A 77 -19.94 6.93 22.69
C VAL A 77 -19.75 5.42 22.61
N THR A 78 -20.47 4.78 21.69
CA THR A 78 -20.30 3.35 21.39
C THR A 78 -19.42 3.19 20.15
N LEU A 79 -18.31 2.45 20.26
CA LEU A 79 -17.51 2.07 19.09
C LEU A 79 -17.96 0.70 18.58
N VAL A 80 -18.14 0.61 17.26
CA VAL A 80 -18.49 -0.63 16.55
C VAL A 80 -17.37 -0.95 15.58
N GLU A 81 -16.78 -2.14 15.68
CA GLU A 81 -15.58 -2.48 14.91
C GLU A 81 -15.94 -3.11 13.57
N ASN A 82 -15.48 -2.53 12.48
CA ASN A 82 -15.42 -3.16 11.17
C ASN A 82 -14.08 -3.87 11.02
N LEU A 83 -14.04 -5.20 11.23
CA LEU A 83 -12.84 -6.01 11.04
C LEU A 83 -12.47 -6.20 9.56
N ASN A 84 -13.40 -5.96 8.65
CA ASN A 84 -13.23 -6.13 7.19
C ASN A 84 -12.97 -4.80 6.48
N TYR A 85 -12.55 -3.75 7.20
CA TYR A 85 -12.32 -2.41 6.64
C TYR A 85 -11.26 -2.37 5.51
N GLY A 86 -10.40 -3.40 5.42
CA GLY A 86 -9.44 -3.61 4.32
C GLY A 86 -10.10 -3.93 2.98
N ASP A 87 -11.19 -4.67 3.02
CA ASP A 87 -11.80 -5.33 1.86
C ASP A 87 -13.24 -4.84 1.59
N THR A 88 -13.67 -3.79 2.29
CA THR A 88 -15.05 -3.27 2.23
C THR A 88 -15.07 -1.75 2.18
N ASN A 89 -16.08 -1.21 1.48
CA ASN A 89 -16.36 0.23 1.49
C ASN A 89 -17.35 0.62 2.61
N ASN A 90 -17.75 1.89 2.67
CA ASN A 90 -18.53 2.48 3.76
C ASN A 90 -19.95 1.89 3.90
N LEU A 91 -20.52 1.27 2.86
CA LEU A 91 -21.79 0.53 2.90
C LEU A 91 -21.75 -0.60 3.94
N TYR A 92 -20.71 -1.43 3.91
CA TYR A 92 -20.54 -2.51 4.89
C TYR A 92 -20.34 -1.96 6.31
N SER A 93 -19.63 -0.83 6.44
CA SER A 93 -19.47 -0.17 7.74
C SER A 93 -20.83 0.26 8.31
N LEU A 94 -21.71 0.81 7.48
CA LEU A 94 -23.07 1.19 7.89
C LEU A 94 -23.93 -0.04 8.25
N SER A 95 -23.75 -1.17 7.55
CA SER A 95 -24.53 -2.39 7.79
C SER A 95 -24.33 -2.97 9.19
N LEU A 96 -23.14 -2.82 9.77
CA LEU A 96 -22.82 -3.28 11.14
C LEU A 96 -23.67 -2.59 12.22
N VAL A 97 -24.29 -1.45 11.88
CA VAL A 97 -25.14 -0.65 12.76
C VAL A 97 -26.55 -0.46 12.21
N ALA A 98 -26.97 -1.25 11.22
CA ALA A 98 -28.29 -1.14 10.58
C ALA A 98 -29.46 -1.16 11.58
N GLU A 99 -29.36 -1.99 12.61
CA GLU A 99 -30.37 -2.11 13.68
C GLU A 99 -30.56 -0.82 14.50
N LYS A 100 -29.61 0.11 14.45
CA LYS A 100 -29.68 1.39 15.16
C LYS A 100 -30.36 2.48 14.33
N ILE A 101 -30.60 2.26 13.03
CA ILE A 101 -31.16 3.26 12.13
C ILE A 101 -32.65 3.43 12.44
N SER A 102 -33.00 4.55 13.07
CA SER A 102 -34.34 5.06 13.33
C SER A 102 -34.19 6.39 14.08
N ASP A 103 -34.69 7.49 13.52
CA ASP A 103 -34.43 8.84 14.03
C ASP A 103 -32.92 9.09 14.20
N SER A 104 -32.18 8.83 13.11
CA SER A 104 -30.72 8.72 13.11
C SER A 104 -30.06 9.71 12.18
N PHE A 105 -29.04 10.43 12.67
CA PHE A 105 -28.05 11.09 11.81
C PHE A 105 -27.05 10.06 11.29
N ILE A 106 -26.72 10.11 10.00
CA ILE A 106 -25.64 9.31 9.38
C ILE A 106 -24.66 10.31 8.77
N LEU A 107 -23.37 10.19 9.11
CA LEU A 107 -22.35 11.12 8.64
C LEU A 107 -20.97 10.45 8.57
N PRO A 108 -20.07 10.90 7.67
CA PRO A 108 -18.68 10.51 7.68
C PRO A 108 -17.92 11.21 8.82
N CYS A 109 -16.76 10.66 9.20
CA CYS A 109 -15.90 11.28 10.21
C CYS A 109 -15.00 12.42 9.68
N ASP A 110 -14.91 12.58 8.36
CA ASP A 110 -13.95 13.47 7.68
C ASP A 110 -14.56 14.79 7.20
N ILE A 111 -15.64 15.22 7.85
CA ILE A 111 -16.29 16.51 7.59
C ILE A 111 -16.01 17.53 8.70
N TRP A 112 -15.81 18.77 8.29
CA TRP A 112 -15.75 19.93 9.17
C TRP A 112 -16.96 20.83 8.93
N CYS A 113 -17.82 20.95 9.93
CA CYS A 113 -18.98 21.84 9.89
C CYS A 113 -18.61 23.20 10.50
N ARG A 114 -18.68 24.28 9.72
CA ARG A 114 -18.35 25.65 10.17
C ARG A 114 -19.23 26.09 11.34
N LYS A 115 -20.52 25.77 11.26
CA LYS A 115 -21.52 25.94 12.31
C LYS A 115 -22.21 24.60 12.56
N ASN A 116 -22.93 24.48 13.66
CA ASN A 116 -23.76 23.31 13.91
C ASN A 116 -24.89 23.25 12.86
N LEU A 117 -24.90 22.19 12.05
CA LEU A 117 -25.88 21.97 10.98
C LEU A 117 -26.99 20.99 11.40
N PHE A 118 -26.88 20.39 12.58
CA PHE A 118 -27.84 19.44 13.10
C PHE A 118 -28.98 20.15 13.82
N SER A 119 -30.12 19.49 13.97
CA SER A 119 -31.28 20.02 14.68
C SER A 119 -31.94 18.94 15.53
N SER A 120 -32.54 19.36 16.65
CA SER A 120 -33.33 18.47 17.51
C SER A 120 -34.75 18.24 17.01
N ASN A 121 -35.19 18.95 15.96
CA ASN A 121 -36.58 18.96 15.48
C ASN A 121 -36.70 18.52 14.02
N GLU A 122 -36.01 17.43 13.65
CA GLU A 122 -36.12 16.88 12.30
C GLU A 122 -37.42 16.11 12.12
N THR A 123 -38.24 16.53 11.14
CA THR A 123 -39.58 15.96 10.90
C THR A 123 -39.66 15.05 9.67
N GLU A 124 -38.62 15.03 8.85
CA GLU A 124 -38.58 14.34 7.57
C GLU A 124 -37.18 13.84 7.27
N SER A 125 -37.08 12.69 6.58
CA SER A 125 -35.79 12.17 6.15
C SER A 125 -35.21 13.03 5.04
N TYR A 126 -33.92 13.33 5.14
CA TYR A 126 -33.21 14.11 4.13
C TYR A 126 -31.77 13.65 3.95
N TYR A 127 -31.21 13.99 2.79
CA TYR A 127 -29.78 13.95 2.52
C TYR A 127 -29.27 15.36 2.22
N MET A 128 -28.15 15.76 2.81
CA MET A 128 -27.54 17.06 2.57
C MET A 128 -26.76 17.06 1.25
N VAL A 129 -27.01 18.07 0.43
CA VAL A 129 -26.34 18.26 -0.87
C VAL A 129 -25.78 19.67 -0.95
N TYR A 130 -24.65 19.85 -1.63
CA TYR A 130 -24.13 21.19 -1.84
C TYR A 130 -25.07 22.00 -2.74
N ALA A 131 -25.32 23.25 -2.35
CA ALA A 131 -26.02 24.20 -3.20
C ALA A 131 -25.20 24.43 -4.47
N ASN A 132 -25.80 24.15 -5.62
CA ASN A 132 -25.20 24.38 -6.93
C ASN A 132 -26.04 25.40 -7.70
N ASP A 133 -25.40 26.42 -8.27
CA ASP A 133 -26.05 27.39 -9.15
C ASP A 133 -26.39 26.78 -10.53
N MET A 134 -25.83 25.60 -10.85
CA MET A 134 -26.05 24.90 -12.12
C MET A 134 -27.18 23.87 -12.04
N LYS A 135 -28.01 23.82 -13.09
CA LYS A 135 -29.08 22.83 -13.34
C LYS A 135 -28.54 21.44 -13.67
N ASP A 136 -27.49 20.98 -13.00
CA ASP A 136 -27.00 19.62 -13.17
C ASP A 136 -27.92 18.63 -12.45
N LYS A 137 -28.13 17.47 -13.08
CA LYS A 137 -29.03 16.42 -12.58
C LYS A 137 -28.48 15.67 -11.37
N GLU A 138 -27.19 15.78 -11.08
CA GLU A 138 -26.53 15.15 -9.93
C GLU A 138 -25.97 16.23 -9.01
N LEU A 139 -26.61 16.42 -7.85
CA LEU A 139 -26.12 17.35 -6.84
C LEU A 139 -24.98 16.69 -6.06
N PRO A 140 -23.82 17.35 -5.86
CA PRO A 140 -22.72 16.75 -5.14
C PRO A 140 -23.11 16.49 -3.68
N MET A 141 -22.90 15.26 -3.26
CA MET A 141 -23.40 14.66 -2.03
C MET A 141 -22.40 14.91 -0.87
N THR A 142 -22.88 15.25 0.34
CA THR A 142 -21.98 15.62 1.46
C THR A 142 -21.62 14.46 2.41
N GLY A 143 -22.26 13.31 2.25
CA GLY A 143 -22.19 12.18 3.18
C GLY A 143 -23.14 12.26 4.37
N VAL A 144 -23.95 13.32 4.51
CA VAL A 144 -24.77 13.56 5.71
C VAL A 144 -26.25 13.34 5.42
N ALA A 145 -26.90 12.49 6.22
CA ALA A 145 -28.34 12.29 6.18
C ALA A 145 -28.98 12.23 7.55
N TYR A 146 -30.30 12.41 7.57
CA TYR A 146 -31.16 12.06 8.68
C TYR A 146 -32.24 11.11 8.20
N ILE A 147 -32.43 9.99 8.89
CA ILE A 147 -33.45 8.99 8.60
C ILE A 147 -34.44 8.94 9.75
N THR A 148 -35.71 9.28 9.48
CA THR A 148 -36.78 9.22 10.48
C THR A 148 -37.14 7.78 10.81
N HIS A 149 -37.82 7.58 11.93
CA HIS A 149 -38.44 6.31 12.27
C HIS A 149 -39.37 5.78 11.16
N GLU A 150 -40.12 6.65 10.49
CA GLU A 150 -41.07 6.28 9.44
C GLU A 150 -40.36 5.66 8.21
N ASP A 151 -39.17 6.16 7.85
CA ASP A 151 -38.40 5.67 6.70
C ASP A 151 -37.36 4.60 7.06
N ALA A 152 -37.17 4.32 8.36
CA ALA A 152 -36.14 3.41 8.85
C ALA A 152 -36.21 2.00 8.26
N GLU A 153 -37.41 1.40 8.23
CA GLU A 153 -37.58 0.03 7.70
C GLU A 153 -37.34 -0.04 6.20
N ARG A 154 -37.77 0.99 5.46
CA ARG A 154 -37.45 1.12 4.04
C ARG A 154 -35.94 1.20 3.83
N PHE A 155 -35.28 2.08 4.58
CA PHE A 155 -33.83 2.26 4.50
C PHE A 155 -33.08 0.95 4.76
N LYS A 156 -33.45 0.20 5.82
CA LYS A 156 -32.83 -1.09 6.15
C LYS A 156 -33.05 -2.14 5.06
N GLN A 157 -34.24 -2.19 4.46
CA GLN A 157 -34.51 -3.11 3.34
C GLN A 157 -33.66 -2.78 2.11
N SER A 158 -33.57 -1.49 1.75
CA SER A 158 -32.69 -1.04 0.67
C SER A 158 -31.22 -1.35 0.98
N LEU A 159 -30.78 -1.11 2.22
CA LEU A 159 -29.42 -1.41 2.68
C LEU A 159 -29.08 -2.90 2.49
N SER A 160 -29.93 -3.80 2.96
CA SER A 160 -29.75 -5.25 2.76
C SER A 160 -29.69 -5.61 1.27
N THR A 161 -30.57 -5.03 0.45
CA THR A 161 -30.62 -5.28 -1.00
C THR A 161 -29.32 -4.86 -1.70
N VAL A 162 -28.79 -3.67 -1.38
CA VAL A 162 -27.55 -3.18 -1.98
C VAL A 162 -26.37 -4.05 -1.54
N ILE A 163 -26.30 -4.43 -0.25
CA ILE A 163 -25.24 -5.31 0.26
C ILE A 163 -25.24 -6.67 -0.43
N GLU A 164 -26.42 -7.28 -0.60
CA GLU A 164 -26.54 -8.59 -1.27
C GLU A 164 -26.15 -8.53 -2.75
N SER A 165 -26.34 -7.37 -3.40
CA SER A 165 -25.96 -7.17 -4.80
C SER A 165 -24.50 -6.71 -5.01
N ASP A 166 -23.86 -6.15 -4.00
CA ASP A 166 -22.47 -5.67 -4.04
C ASP A 166 -21.44 -6.80 -3.85
N VAL A 167 -21.36 -7.69 -4.84
CA VAL A 167 -20.43 -8.83 -4.85
C VAL A 167 -18.96 -8.40 -4.66
N LYS A 168 -18.60 -7.19 -5.14
CA LYS A 168 -17.25 -6.65 -5.06
C LYS A 168 -16.96 -5.89 -3.77
N LYS A 169 -17.97 -5.65 -2.92
CA LYS A 169 -17.86 -4.91 -1.65
C LYS A 169 -17.35 -3.47 -1.82
N THR A 170 -17.64 -2.86 -2.96
CA THR A 170 -17.14 -1.54 -3.36
C THR A 170 -18.19 -0.43 -3.27
N ALA A 171 -19.45 -0.76 -3.01
CA ALA A 171 -20.56 0.19 -3.07
C ALA A 171 -20.51 1.24 -1.94
N PHE A 172 -20.99 2.42 -2.25
CA PHE A 172 -21.17 3.50 -1.28
C PHE A 172 -22.54 3.39 -0.62
N TRP A 173 -22.66 3.74 0.66
CA TRP A 173 -23.94 3.66 1.38
C TRP A 173 -25.00 4.59 0.78
N GLU A 174 -24.59 5.67 0.12
CA GLU A 174 -25.48 6.58 -0.60
C GLU A 174 -26.33 5.88 -1.67
N GLU A 175 -25.87 4.75 -2.21
CA GLU A 175 -26.63 3.94 -3.19
C GLU A 175 -27.96 3.45 -2.60
N VAL A 176 -28.07 3.31 -1.28
CA VAL A 176 -29.29 2.94 -0.55
C VAL A 176 -30.41 3.97 -0.74
N LEU A 177 -30.06 5.21 -1.07
CA LEU A 177 -31.00 6.34 -1.21
C LEU A 177 -31.66 6.43 -2.58
N TYR A 178 -31.27 5.57 -3.54
CA TYR A 178 -31.76 5.60 -4.91
C TYR A 178 -32.81 4.53 -5.18
N ASP A 179 -33.93 4.95 -5.78
CA ASP A 179 -34.81 4.08 -6.53
C ASP A 179 -34.45 4.22 -8.02
N SER A 180 -33.69 3.25 -8.55
CA SER A 180 -33.14 3.30 -9.92
C SER A 180 -32.25 4.55 -10.16
N GLN A 181 -32.79 5.65 -10.69
CA GLN A 181 -32.05 6.87 -11.00
C GLN A 181 -32.50 8.10 -10.19
N SER A 182 -33.44 7.94 -9.25
CA SER A 182 -33.97 9.04 -8.45
C SER A 182 -33.78 8.79 -6.97
N LEU A 183 -33.34 9.83 -6.24
CA LEU A 183 -33.35 9.82 -4.78
C LEU A 183 -34.78 9.71 -4.28
N TRP A 184 -35.05 8.73 -3.41
CA TRP A 184 -36.35 8.62 -2.76
C TRP A 184 -36.49 9.52 -1.53
N ILE A 185 -35.36 10.02 -1.03
CA ILE A 185 -35.25 10.92 0.11
C ILE A 185 -35.18 12.38 -0.37
N LYS A 186 -35.60 13.33 0.47
CA LYS A 186 -35.50 14.76 0.13
C LYS A 186 -34.07 15.25 0.17
N SER A 187 -33.74 16.19 -0.72
CA SER A 187 -32.45 16.87 -0.70
C SER A 187 -32.53 18.15 0.14
N ARG A 188 -31.58 18.33 1.08
CA ARG A 188 -31.40 19.56 1.86
C ARG A 188 -30.16 20.28 1.36
N SER A 189 -30.35 21.39 0.64
CA SER A 189 -29.23 22.19 0.13
C SER A 189 -28.50 22.92 1.26
N VAL A 190 -27.16 22.82 1.25
CA VAL A 190 -26.27 23.53 2.17
C VAL A 190 -25.24 24.33 1.39
N ALA A 191 -24.81 25.49 1.91
CA ALA A 191 -23.77 26.28 1.27
C ALA A 191 -22.43 25.52 1.27
N THR A 192 -21.66 25.68 0.19
CA THR A 192 -20.39 24.98 -0.04
C THR A 192 -19.31 25.24 1.02
N ASP A 193 -19.46 26.33 1.79
CA ASP A 193 -18.53 26.72 2.84
C ASP A 193 -19.01 26.37 4.26
N SER A 194 -20.19 25.76 4.38
CA SER A 194 -20.82 25.43 5.67
C SER A 194 -20.44 24.04 6.17
N ILE A 195 -20.23 23.09 5.25
CA ILE A 195 -19.69 21.76 5.50
C ILE A 195 -18.56 21.54 4.49
N ILE A 196 -17.40 21.11 4.97
CA ILE A 196 -16.22 20.88 4.13
C ILE A 196 -15.73 19.48 4.40
N GLN A 197 -15.70 18.63 3.38
CA GLN A 197 -15.12 17.29 3.50
C GLN A 197 -13.61 17.36 3.25
N ILE A 198 -12.83 16.76 4.14
CA ILE A 198 -11.36 16.77 4.08
C ILE A 198 -10.91 15.43 3.51
N ASN A 199 -10.86 15.39 2.19
CA ASN A 199 -10.47 14.20 1.46
C ASN A 199 -8.97 14.14 1.21
N THR A 200 -8.36 15.31 0.98
CA THR A 200 -7.00 15.52 0.49
C THR A 200 -6.23 16.55 1.33
N LEU A 201 -4.90 16.58 1.18
CA LEU A 201 -4.04 17.56 1.85
C LEU A 201 -4.44 18.99 1.47
N GLU A 202 -4.86 19.18 0.23
CA GLU A 202 -5.29 20.44 -0.35
C GLU A 202 -6.58 20.94 0.29
N ASP A 203 -7.52 20.04 0.60
CA ASP A 203 -8.74 20.40 1.34
C ASP A 203 -8.38 20.92 2.73
N LEU A 204 -7.47 20.22 3.41
CA LEU A 204 -6.97 20.65 4.72
C LEU A 204 -6.24 21.99 4.63
N ARG A 205 -5.37 22.19 3.63
CA ARG A 205 -4.59 23.42 3.42
C ARG A 205 -5.49 24.62 3.12
N LYS A 206 -6.55 24.43 2.31
CA LYS A 206 -7.55 25.48 2.05
C LYS A 206 -8.31 25.87 3.30
N LEU A 207 -8.55 24.92 4.20
CA LEU A 207 -9.35 25.11 5.40
C LEU A 207 -8.55 25.66 6.59
N ASP A 208 -7.33 25.16 6.78
CA ASP A 208 -6.41 25.53 7.85
C ASP A 208 -4.96 25.37 7.36
N SER A 209 -4.44 26.40 6.69
CA SER A 209 -3.06 26.45 6.19
C SER A 209 -1.99 26.42 7.27
N LYS A 210 -2.37 26.57 8.55
CA LYS A 210 -1.48 26.50 9.70
C LYS A 210 -1.63 25.21 10.50
N SER A 211 -2.42 24.25 10.01
CA SER A 211 -2.63 22.97 10.68
C SER A 211 -1.28 22.31 10.94
N GLU A 212 -1.07 21.83 12.17
CA GLU A 212 0.12 21.07 12.56
C GLU A 212 0.32 19.82 11.68
N HIS A 213 -0.76 19.33 11.07
CA HIS A 213 -0.72 18.17 10.18
C HIS A 213 -0.07 18.49 8.84
N LEU A 214 -0.04 19.75 8.40
CA LEU A 214 0.65 20.17 7.18
C LEU A 214 2.18 20.25 7.38
N GLN A 215 2.65 20.23 8.63
CA GLN A 215 4.06 20.25 9.00
C GLN A 215 4.52 18.81 9.20
N SER A 216 4.97 18.18 8.11
CA SER A 216 5.54 16.83 8.12
C SER A 216 6.99 16.91 7.69
N GLU A 217 7.86 16.15 8.36
CA GLU A 217 9.29 16.08 8.03
C GLU A 217 9.50 15.66 6.57
N GLU A 218 8.60 14.84 6.03
CA GLU A 218 8.59 14.42 4.63
C GLU A 218 8.27 15.57 3.67
N ILE A 219 7.28 16.41 3.98
CA ILE A 219 6.95 17.60 3.18
C ILE A 219 8.09 18.62 3.22
N ASP A 220 8.69 18.85 4.39
CA ASP A 220 9.84 19.74 4.54
C ASP A 220 11.04 19.23 3.73
N LEU A 221 11.29 17.92 3.75
CA LEU A 221 12.34 17.31 2.94
C LEU A 221 12.06 17.47 1.44
N ILE A 222 10.83 17.26 0.97
CA ILE A 222 10.47 17.47 -0.44
C ILE A 222 10.74 18.93 -0.84
N CYS A 223 10.32 19.88 0.00
CA CYS A 223 10.54 21.31 -0.25
C CYS A 223 12.03 21.65 -0.34
N GLN A 224 12.85 21.12 0.58
CA GLN A 224 14.30 21.33 0.58
C GLN A 224 14.98 20.69 -0.65
N THR A 225 14.56 19.48 -1.00
CA THR A 225 15.15 18.70 -2.10
C THR A 225 14.83 19.32 -3.46
N LEU A 226 13.55 19.64 -3.70
CA LEU A 226 13.09 20.18 -4.97
C LEU A 226 13.24 21.71 -5.05
N GLN A 227 13.62 22.37 -3.95
CA GLN A 227 13.71 23.83 -3.82
C GLN A 227 12.38 24.54 -4.10
N VAL A 228 11.29 24.00 -3.56
CA VAL A 228 9.92 24.46 -3.79
C VAL A 228 9.22 24.87 -2.50
N HIS A 229 8.08 25.54 -2.62
CA HIS A 229 7.19 25.84 -1.50
C HIS A 229 6.19 24.71 -1.26
N PRO A 230 5.76 24.43 0.00
CA PRO A 230 4.82 23.35 0.30
C PRO A 230 3.51 23.41 -0.50
N GLU A 231 3.10 24.62 -0.89
CA GLU A 231 1.89 24.92 -1.64
C GLU A 231 1.89 24.34 -3.06
N THR A 232 3.06 24.08 -3.65
CA THR A 232 3.20 23.49 -4.99
C THR A 232 3.10 21.97 -4.99
N ILE A 233 3.16 21.34 -3.81
CA ILE A 233 2.99 19.89 -3.64
C ILE A 233 1.49 19.58 -3.59
N CYS A 234 1.04 18.74 -4.52
CA CYS A 234 -0.34 18.35 -4.70
C CYS A 234 -0.49 16.89 -5.16
N GLU A 235 -1.75 16.44 -5.31
CA GLU A 235 -2.15 15.12 -5.84
C GLU A 235 -1.54 13.94 -5.06
N ILE A 236 -1.33 14.12 -3.76
CA ILE A 236 -0.66 13.10 -2.95
C ILE A 236 -1.55 11.87 -2.82
N THR A 237 -1.01 10.72 -3.24
CA THR A 237 -1.71 9.44 -3.20
C THR A 237 -0.80 8.37 -2.63
N ALA A 238 -1.27 7.65 -1.62
CA ALA A 238 -0.58 6.46 -1.16
C ALA A 238 -0.40 5.47 -2.30
N LEU A 239 0.83 5.01 -2.53
CA LEU A 239 1.05 3.84 -3.36
C LEU A 239 0.83 2.59 -2.51
N LYS A 240 0.52 1.46 -3.16
CA LYS A 240 0.36 0.18 -2.45
C LYS A 240 1.54 -0.03 -1.50
N LYS A 241 1.26 -0.48 -0.28
CA LYS A 241 2.28 -0.76 0.73
C LYS A 241 3.18 -1.88 0.17
N GLY A 242 4.43 -1.55 -0.14
CA GLY A 242 5.45 -2.54 -0.47
C GLY A 242 5.81 -3.38 0.75
N MET A 243 6.50 -4.51 0.55
CA MET A 243 6.86 -5.44 1.63
C MET A 243 7.83 -4.83 2.66
N THR A 244 8.63 -3.87 2.22
CA THR A 244 9.72 -3.24 2.98
C THR A 244 9.54 -1.72 3.14
N ASN A 245 8.64 -1.09 2.39
CA ASN A 245 8.58 0.37 2.26
C ASN A 245 7.15 0.94 2.25
N ARG A 246 6.99 2.15 2.79
CA ARG A 246 5.79 2.98 2.63
C ARG A 246 6.08 4.03 1.57
N SER A 247 5.29 4.05 0.50
CA SER A 247 5.52 4.97 -0.61
C SER A 247 4.27 5.80 -0.92
N PHE A 248 4.47 7.03 -1.35
CA PHE A 248 3.40 7.86 -1.90
C PHE A 248 3.85 8.60 -3.15
N LEU A 249 2.91 8.74 -4.08
CA LEU A 249 3.03 9.56 -5.28
C LEU A 249 2.62 10.99 -4.92
N PHE A 250 3.32 11.98 -5.46
CA PHE A 250 2.93 13.39 -5.39
C PHE A 250 3.28 14.12 -6.68
N SER A 251 2.54 15.18 -6.98
CA SER A 251 2.81 16.10 -8.07
C SER A 251 3.42 17.39 -7.51
N CYS A 252 4.42 17.93 -8.20
CA CYS A 252 5.05 19.20 -7.87
C CYS A 252 5.47 19.92 -9.16
N GLU A 253 5.01 21.15 -9.35
CA GLU A 253 5.31 21.99 -10.53
C GLU A 253 5.04 21.29 -11.88
N GLY A 254 4.03 20.42 -11.93
CA GLY A 254 3.63 19.68 -13.15
C GLY A 254 4.43 18.40 -13.41
N GLN A 255 5.35 18.01 -12.51
CA GLN A 255 6.08 16.75 -12.55
C GLN A 255 5.59 15.83 -11.42
N LYS A 256 5.68 14.52 -11.63
CA LYS A 256 5.29 13.51 -10.62
C LYS A 256 6.51 12.85 -10.01
N TYR A 257 6.40 12.54 -8.72
CA TYR A 257 7.48 11.97 -7.93
C TYR A 257 6.95 10.90 -6.97
N ILE A 258 7.78 9.91 -6.66
CA ILE A 258 7.53 8.94 -5.60
C ILE A 258 8.42 9.30 -4.41
N MET A 259 7.83 9.46 -3.23
CA MET A 259 8.53 9.47 -1.95
C MET A 259 8.45 8.08 -1.33
N ARG A 260 9.59 7.47 -1.03
CA ARG A 260 9.74 6.19 -0.35
C ARG A 260 10.29 6.41 1.05
N ILE A 261 9.57 5.88 2.04
CA ILE A 261 9.89 5.90 3.46
C ILE A 261 10.13 4.44 3.90
N PRO A 262 11.29 4.11 4.49
CA PRO A 262 11.55 2.77 4.98
C PRO A 262 10.47 2.30 5.97
N GLY A 263 10.09 1.03 5.87
CA GLY A 263 9.14 0.40 6.79
C GLY A 263 9.78 0.13 8.16
N GLU A 264 8.96 0.16 9.22
CA GLU A 264 9.39 -0.23 10.56
C GLU A 264 9.94 -1.67 10.56
N GLY A 265 11.05 -1.91 11.27
CA GLY A 265 11.66 -3.24 11.39
C GLY A 265 12.49 -3.72 10.20
N THR A 266 12.72 -2.87 9.19
CA THR A 266 13.62 -3.20 8.05
C THR A 266 15.10 -2.92 8.32
N GLU A 267 15.42 -2.30 9.44
CA GLU A 267 16.79 -1.89 9.82
C GLU A 267 17.77 -3.06 9.94
N LEU A 268 17.26 -4.24 10.28
CA LEU A 268 18.05 -5.48 10.37
C LEU A 268 18.23 -6.16 9.01
N LEU A 269 17.42 -5.79 8.01
CA LEU A 269 17.36 -6.47 6.72
C LEU A 269 18.07 -5.70 5.60
N ILE A 270 18.01 -4.36 5.65
CA ILE A 270 18.46 -3.49 4.58
C ILE A 270 19.47 -2.49 5.13
N ASN A 271 20.64 -2.45 4.50
CA ASN A 271 21.66 -1.46 4.82
C ASN A 271 21.52 -0.24 3.90
N ARG A 272 21.00 0.86 4.46
CA ARG A 272 20.70 2.10 3.74
C ARG A 272 21.95 2.79 3.16
N GLN A 273 23.11 2.60 3.79
CA GLN A 273 24.37 3.13 3.27
C GLN A 273 24.82 2.36 2.03
N GLN A 274 24.57 1.04 2.01
CA GLN A 274 24.84 0.18 0.86
C GLN A 274 23.87 0.48 -0.30
N GLU A 275 22.57 0.66 -0.04
CA GLU A 275 21.61 1.08 -1.08
C GLU A 275 22.02 2.43 -1.71
N ALA A 276 22.40 3.40 -0.87
CA ALA A 276 22.85 4.71 -1.35
C ALA A 276 24.16 4.65 -2.17
N SER A 277 25.11 3.78 -1.79
CA SER A 277 26.36 3.62 -2.56
C SER A 277 26.11 3.00 -3.93
N VAL A 278 25.15 2.08 -4.04
CA VAL A 278 24.72 1.51 -5.33
C VAL A 278 24.15 2.60 -6.23
N TYR A 279 23.22 3.41 -5.73
CA TYR A 279 22.65 4.51 -6.51
C TYR A 279 23.69 5.56 -6.91
N GLN A 280 24.71 5.81 -6.08
CA GLN A 280 25.81 6.69 -6.44
C GLN A 280 26.66 6.13 -7.59
N VAL A 281 26.89 4.81 -7.64
CA VAL A 281 27.63 4.16 -8.73
C VAL A 281 26.83 4.12 -10.02
N LEU A 282 25.51 3.94 -9.93
CA LEU A 282 24.58 3.91 -11.06
C LEU A 282 24.10 5.30 -11.49
N ASP A 283 24.54 6.36 -10.82
CA ASP A 283 24.14 7.73 -11.13
C ASP A 283 24.55 8.09 -12.58
N ASN A 284 23.63 8.74 -13.31
CA ASN A 284 23.75 9.07 -14.73
C ASN A 284 23.88 7.87 -15.69
N THR A 285 23.58 6.64 -15.24
CA THR A 285 23.46 5.48 -16.14
C THR A 285 22.03 5.35 -16.67
N ASP A 286 21.86 4.58 -17.75
CA ASP A 286 20.54 4.23 -18.27
C ASP A 286 19.93 2.98 -17.60
N ILE A 287 20.51 2.53 -16.48
CA ILE A 287 20.17 1.25 -15.82
C ILE A 287 19.12 1.45 -14.73
N CYS A 288 19.33 2.39 -13.80
CA CYS A 288 18.44 2.57 -12.64
C CYS A 288 17.31 3.58 -12.90
N ASP A 289 16.38 3.67 -11.94
CA ASP A 289 15.42 4.77 -11.88
C ASP A 289 16.07 6.12 -11.60
N ASP A 290 15.34 7.19 -11.92
CA ASP A 290 15.79 8.56 -11.76
C ASP A 290 15.63 9.01 -10.30
N VAL A 291 16.71 8.90 -9.55
CA VAL A 291 16.77 9.26 -8.12
C VAL A 291 17.11 10.74 -7.96
N VAL A 292 16.15 11.48 -7.41
CA VAL A 292 16.31 12.90 -7.09
C VAL A 292 16.98 13.09 -5.73
N TYR A 293 16.70 12.19 -4.79
CA TYR A 293 17.27 12.23 -3.44
C TYR A 293 17.31 10.84 -2.82
N ILE A 294 18.38 10.56 -2.09
CA ILE A 294 18.49 9.39 -1.23
C ILE A 294 19.28 9.75 0.04
N ASN A 295 18.77 9.36 1.20
CA ASN A 295 19.46 9.57 2.47
C ASN A 295 20.06 8.26 2.99
N PRO A 296 21.39 8.14 3.12
CA PRO A 296 22.04 6.90 3.56
C PRO A 296 21.79 6.55 5.04
N THR A 297 21.26 7.49 5.83
CA THR A 297 20.97 7.30 7.26
C THR A 297 19.50 6.99 7.50
N SER A 298 18.60 7.87 7.03
CA SER A 298 17.16 7.69 7.22
C SER A 298 16.54 6.70 6.22
N GLY A 299 17.19 6.48 5.07
CA GLY A 299 16.70 5.64 3.97
C GLY A 299 15.59 6.30 3.16
N TYR A 300 15.30 7.58 3.40
CA TYR A 300 14.31 8.33 2.62
C TYR A 300 14.80 8.48 1.19
N LYS A 301 13.92 8.22 0.22
CA LYS A 301 14.25 8.29 -1.20
C LYS A 301 13.15 9.02 -1.96
N ILE A 302 13.53 9.93 -2.86
CA ILE A 302 12.62 10.60 -3.80
C ILE A 302 13.08 10.25 -5.21
N THR A 303 12.17 9.73 -6.03
CA THR A 303 12.43 9.36 -7.42
C THR A 303 11.41 10.02 -8.35
N ARG A 304 11.79 10.27 -9.61
CA ARG A 304 10.82 10.74 -10.60
C ARG A 304 9.86 9.59 -10.95
N PHE A 305 8.57 9.91 -11.04
CA PHE A 305 7.56 8.96 -11.47
C PHE A 305 7.51 8.92 -12.99
N VAL A 306 7.50 7.72 -13.57
CA VAL A 306 7.38 7.52 -15.00
C VAL A 306 5.94 7.20 -15.35
N ASP A 307 5.27 8.11 -16.05
CA ASP A 307 3.89 7.91 -16.51
C ASP A 307 3.80 6.78 -17.53
N HIS A 308 2.69 6.03 -17.48
CA HIS A 308 2.38 4.92 -18.40
C HIS A 308 3.40 3.77 -18.45
N ALA A 309 4.31 3.72 -17.48
CA ALA A 309 5.19 2.59 -17.33
C ALA A 309 4.44 1.32 -16.88
N ARG A 310 4.95 0.17 -17.30
CA ARG A 310 4.45 -1.15 -16.93
C ARG A 310 5.60 -2.07 -16.53
N ASN A 311 5.27 -3.14 -15.81
CA ASN A 311 6.24 -4.16 -15.47
C ASN A 311 6.40 -5.20 -16.59
N CYS A 312 7.41 -6.06 -16.48
CA CYS A 312 7.63 -7.19 -17.38
C CYS A 312 6.48 -8.20 -17.32
N ASP A 313 5.90 -8.57 -18.46
CA ASP A 313 4.98 -9.71 -18.52
C ASP A 313 5.77 -11.03 -18.64
N VAL A 314 5.71 -11.82 -17.58
CA VAL A 314 6.40 -13.12 -17.49
C VAL A 314 5.93 -14.15 -18.53
N ASN A 315 4.82 -13.91 -19.21
CA ASN A 315 4.30 -14.78 -20.27
C ASN A 315 4.60 -14.27 -21.68
N ASP A 316 5.12 -13.05 -21.83
CA ASP A 316 5.48 -12.48 -23.13
C ASP A 316 6.98 -12.64 -23.40
N VAL A 317 7.30 -13.49 -24.38
CA VAL A 317 8.69 -13.75 -24.79
C VAL A 317 9.40 -12.48 -25.29
N PHE A 318 8.69 -11.50 -25.84
CA PHE A 318 9.30 -10.24 -26.27
C PHE A 318 9.76 -9.42 -25.07
N ASP A 319 8.94 -9.33 -24.02
CA ASP A 319 9.32 -8.69 -22.75
C ASP A 319 10.50 -9.40 -22.09
N LEU A 320 10.48 -10.74 -22.04
CA LEU A 320 11.58 -11.50 -21.47
C LEU A 320 12.91 -11.23 -22.18
N LYS A 321 12.91 -11.21 -23.53
CA LYS A 321 14.10 -10.88 -24.32
C LYS A 321 14.64 -9.50 -24.02
N LYS A 322 13.75 -8.51 -23.94
CA LYS A 322 14.08 -7.13 -23.63
C LYS A 322 14.67 -6.98 -22.22
N CYS A 323 14.01 -7.55 -21.21
CA CYS A 323 14.45 -7.48 -19.82
C CYS A 323 15.78 -8.21 -19.61
N MET A 324 15.95 -9.42 -20.17
CA MET A 324 17.20 -10.15 -20.07
C MET A 324 18.34 -9.48 -20.84
N SER A 325 18.05 -8.81 -21.96
CA SER A 325 19.05 -7.99 -22.66
C SER A 325 19.53 -6.82 -21.80
N LYS A 326 18.62 -6.08 -21.15
CA LYS A 326 18.96 -4.98 -20.24
C LYS A 326 19.69 -5.48 -18.99
N LEU A 327 19.28 -6.61 -18.42
CA LEU A 327 19.96 -7.24 -17.29
C LEU A 327 21.39 -7.69 -17.66
N ARG A 328 21.57 -8.27 -18.85
CA ARG A 328 22.90 -8.65 -19.35
C ARG A 328 23.79 -7.43 -19.59
N GLU A 329 23.27 -6.38 -20.20
CA GLU A 329 23.97 -5.10 -20.39
C GLU A 329 24.46 -4.53 -19.04
N PHE A 330 23.61 -4.57 -18.03
CA PHE A 330 23.97 -4.20 -16.66
C PHE A 330 25.13 -5.06 -16.12
N HIS A 331 25.05 -6.38 -16.24
CA HIS A 331 26.12 -7.29 -15.78
C HIS A 331 27.45 -7.10 -16.54
N GLU A 332 27.38 -6.86 -17.85
CA GLU A 332 28.54 -6.62 -18.72
C GLU A 332 29.19 -5.25 -18.51
N SER A 333 28.48 -4.31 -17.87
CA SER A 333 29.04 -3.03 -17.45
C SER A 333 30.00 -3.16 -16.26
N GLU A 334 29.97 -4.30 -15.55
CA GLU A 334 30.89 -4.67 -14.48
C GLU A 334 31.05 -3.64 -13.35
N TYR A 335 29.99 -2.87 -13.05
CA TYR A 335 29.97 -1.91 -11.95
C TYR A 335 30.42 -2.56 -10.62
N GLN A 336 31.01 -1.75 -9.74
CA GLN A 336 31.61 -2.22 -8.49
C GLN A 336 31.16 -1.35 -7.32
N VAL A 337 30.88 -1.99 -6.18
CA VAL A 337 30.63 -1.37 -4.88
C VAL A 337 31.49 -2.07 -3.82
N GLU A 338 31.62 -1.47 -2.63
CA GLU A 338 32.52 -1.99 -1.59
C GLU A 338 31.97 -3.22 -0.84
N HIS A 339 30.65 -3.48 -0.91
CA HIS A 339 30.00 -4.55 -0.18
C HIS A 339 29.60 -5.73 -1.07
N GLU A 340 29.67 -6.94 -0.51
CA GLU A 340 29.20 -8.17 -1.16
C GLU A 340 27.87 -8.64 -0.55
N PHE A 341 27.05 -9.32 -1.35
CA PHE A 341 25.86 -10.00 -0.85
C PHE A 341 26.11 -11.50 -0.69
N ASN A 342 26.46 -11.96 0.52
CA ASN A 342 26.76 -13.39 0.74
C ASN A 342 25.48 -14.21 1.02
N LEU A 343 25.04 -15.00 0.03
CA LEU A 343 23.82 -15.81 0.11
C LEU A 343 23.80 -16.76 1.32
N PHE A 344 24.89 -17.46 1.61
CA PHE A 344 24.95 -18.46 2.67
C PHE A 344 25.01 -17.82 4.06
N GLU A 345 25.72 -16.71 4.21
CA GLU A 345 25.69 -15.92 5.45
C GLU A 345 24.29 -15.36 5.71
N GLN A 346 23.59 -14.90 4.67
CA GLN A 346 22.23 -14.39 4.81
C GLN A 346 21.22 -15.48 5.18
N ILE A 347 21.34 -16.70 4.63
CA ILE A 347 20.52 -17.85 5.08
C ILE A 347 20.69 -18.09 6.58
N ASN A 348 21.94 -18.12 7.06
CA ASN A 348 22.24 -18.32 8.48
C ASN A 348 21.74 -17.14 9.32
N PHE A 349 21.87 -15.90 8.83
CA PHE A 349 21.36 -14.71 9.51
C PHE A 349 19.85 -14.79 9.73
N TYR A 350 19.07 -15.13 8.70
CA TYR A 350 17.62 -15.28 8.86
C TYR A 350 17.23 -16.34 9.88
N GLU A 351 17.99 -17.44 10.01
CA GLU A 351 17.76 -18.42 11.07
C GLU A 351 18.02 -17.85 12.45
N THR A 352 19.05 -17.01 12.62
CA THR A 352 19.29 -16.37 13.92
C THR A 352 18.14 -15.46 14.36
N LEU A 353 17.40 -14.90 13.40
CA LEU A 353 16.20 -14.08 13.66
C LEU A 353 14.96 -14.90 14.05
N LEU A 354 14.96 -16.22 13.82
CA LEU A 354 13.86 -17.12 14.19
C LEU A 354 13.95 -17.65 15.63
N GLU A 355 15.03 -17.33 16.36
CA GLU A 355 15.31 -17.78 17.73
C GLU A 355 15.15 -19.31 17.92
N ASP A 356 14.49 -19.77 18.99
CA ASP A 356 14.21 -21.18 19.29
C ASP A 356 13.08 -21.78 18.43
N THR A 357 12.52 -21.02 17.50
CA THR A 357 11.42 -21.47 16.64
C THR A 357 11.98 -22.34 15.52
N LYS A 358 11.52 -23.59 15.47
CA LYS A 358 11.89 -24.48 14.35
C LYS A 358 11.22 -24.02 13.07
N SER A 359 11.91 -24.20 11.94
CA SER A 359 11.31 -24.07 10.60
C SER A 359 10.02 -24.91 10.52
N VAL A 360 9.02 -24.41 9.79
CA VAL A 360 7.78 -25.16 9.56
C VAL A 360 7.96 -26.37 8.64
N TYR A 361 9.08 -26.44 7.92
CA TYR A 361 9.37 -27.56 7.04
C TYR A 361 10.11 -28.66 7.80
N SER A 362 9.52 -29.86 7.84
CA SER A 362 10.04 -30.98 8.61
C SER A 362 11.38 -31.52 8.09
N ASP A 363 11.65 -31.35 6.80
CA ASP A 363 12.87 -31.75 6.10
C ASP A 363 13.91 -30.61 5.97
N TYR A 364 13.66 -29.45 6.61
CA TYR A 364 14.50 -28.25 6.47
C TYR A 364 15.99 -28.50 6.65
N ASN A 365 16.40 -29.18 7.73
CA ASN A 365 17.81 -29.44 8.01
C ASN A 365 18.50 -30.28 6.91
N GLN A 366 17.76 -31.20 6.30
CA GLN A 366 18.27 -32.01 5.19
C GLN A 366 18.42 -31.15 3.94
N VAL A 367 17.40 -30.38 3.58
CA VAL A 367 17.40 -29.49 2.41
C VAL A 367 18.51 -28.45 2.54
N LYS A 368 18.62 -27.79 3.70
CA LYS A 368 19.70 -26.83 3.98
C LYS A 368 21.07 -27.44 3.76
N LYS A 369 21.32 -28.64 4.31
CA LYS A 369 22.60 -29.32 4.11
C LYS A 369 22.90 -29.52 2.62
N GLN A 370 21.93 -30.05 1.88
CA GLN A 370 22.09 -30.29 0.44
C GLN A 370 22.33 -28.99 -0.35
N VAL A 371 21.63 -27.90 0.01
CA VAL A 371 21.84 -26.57 -0.58
C VAL A 371 23.25 -26.05 -0.29
N PHE A 372 23.74 -26.21 0.95
CA PHE A 372 25.11 -25.80 1.32
C PHE A 372 26.18 -26.65 0.61
N ASP A 373 25.90 -27.94 0.36
CA ASP A 373 26.80 -28.83 -0.39
C ASP A 373 26.94 -28.40 -1.88
N LEU A 374 26.09 -27.49 -2.40
CA LEU A 374 26.22 -26.92 -3.75
C LEU A 374 27.30 -25.84 -3.87
N SER A 375 27.76 -25.27 -2.74
CA SER A 375 28.71 -24.15 -2.70
C SER A 375 30.00 -24.43 -3.49
N ASP A 376 30.61 -25.61 -3.31
CA ASP A 376 31.82 -26.01 -4.03
C ASP A 376 31.66 -25.98 -5.56
N TYR A 377 30.48 -26.36 -6.06
CA TYR A 377 30.19 -26.31 -7.49
C TYR A 377 29.98 -24.88 -7.97
N ILE A 378 29.27 -24.07 -7.18
CA ILE A 378 29.06 -22.65 -7.46
C ILE A 378 30.42 -21.94 -7.56
N ASP A 379 31.23 -22.02 -6.52
CA ASP A 379 32.52 -21.34 -6.43
C ASP A 379 33.47 -21.75 -7.56
N LYS A 380 33.44 -23.02 -7.97
CA LYS A 380 34.24 -23.53 -9.09
C LYS A 380 33.92 -22.84 -10.43
N TYR A 381 32.66 -22.47 -10.66
CA TYR A 381 32.18 -21.91 -11.93
C TYR A 381 31.76 -20.44 -11.83
N THR A 382 31.92 -19.81 -10.67
CA THR A 382 31.87 -18.35 -10.53
C THR A 382 33.14 -17.77 -11.15
N GLN A 383 32.97 -17.01 -12.23
CA GLN A 383 34.11 -16.43 -12.96
C GLN A 383 34.51 -15.08 -12.38
N LYS A 384 33.51 -14.22 -12.15
CA LYS A 384 33.70 -12.87 -11.66
C LYS A 384 32.46 -12.47 -10.85
N LYS A 385 32.69 -11.69 -9.80
CA LYS A 385 31.64 -10.97 -9.10
C LYS A 385 31.54 -9.55 -9.66
N VAL A 386 30.34 -9.12 -10.00
CA VAL A 386 30.01 -7.76 -10.41
C VAL A 386 28.91 -7.24 -9.48
N LEU A 387 28.59 -5.95 -9.54
CA LEU A 387 27.37 -5.47 -8.93
C LEU A 387 26.18 -6.24 -9.55
N SER A 388 25.45 -6.96 -8.72
CA SER A 388 24.21 -7.65 -9.09
C SER A 388 23.05 -7.01 -8.34
N HIS A 389 21.85 -7.08 -8.92
CA HIS A 389 20.64 -6.51 -8.33
C HIS A 389 20.19 -7.31 -7.10
N ILE A 390 20.40 -8.63 -7.09
CA ILE A 390 19.99 -9.60 -6.05
C ILE A 390 18.47 -9.78 -5.93
N ASP A 391 17.69 -8.81 -6.40
CA ASP A 391 16.24 -8.84 -6.47
C ASP A 391 15.72 -8.50 -7.88
N ALA A 392 16.35 -9.04 -8.92
CA ALA A 392 15.99 -8.81 -10.33
C ALA A 392 14.68 -9.54 -10.72
N VAL A 393 13.58 -9.22 -10.04
CA VAL A 393 12.27 -9.82 -10.25
C VAL A 393 11.50 -9.10 -11.38
N PRO A 394 10.52 -9.74 -12.03
CA PRO A 394 9.76 -9.14 -13.13
C PRO A 394 9.14 -7.76 -12.80
N ASP A 395 8.69 -7.58 -11.55
CA ASP A 395 8.10 -6.34 -11.04
C ASP A 395 9.12 -5.20 -10.95
N ASN A 396 10.42 -5.51 -10.89
CA ASN A 396 11.49 -4.51 -10.81
C ASN A 396 12.00 -4.06 -12.19
N PHE A 397 11.47 -4.62 -13.29
CA PHE A 397 11.72 -4.12 -14.65
C PHE A 397 10.62 -3.16 -15.06
N LEU A 398 10.98 -1.89 -15.22
CA LEU A 398 10.07 -0.82 -15.64
C LEU A 398 10.23 -0.55 -17.13
N ILE A 399 9.20 -0.86 -17.92
CA ILE A 399 9.15 -0.69 -19.38
C ILE A 399 8.22 0.46 -19.72
N TYR A 400 8.70 1.44 -20.48
CA TYR A 400 7.93 2.60 -20.92
C TYR A 400 8.43 3.15 -22.25
N THR A 401 7.74 4.14 -22.81
CA THR A 401 8.16 4.82 -24.04
C THR A 401 8.55 6.26 -23.74
N GLU A 402 9.72 6.66 -24.20
CA GLU A 402 10.23 8.02 -24.11
C GLU A 402 10.74 8.44 -25.49
N ASN A 403 10.26 9.56 -26.03
CA ASN A 403 10.62 10.06 -27.37
C ASN A 403 10.45 9.02 -28.50
N ASP A 404 9.34 8.27 -28.47
CA ASP A 404 9.03 7.17 -29.41
C ASP A 404 9.99 5.96 -29.35
N GLU A 405 10.90 5.92 -28.38
CA GLU A 405 11.78 4.79 -28.10
C GLU A 405 11.36 4.07 -26.82
N GLU A 406 11.43 2.74 -26.82
CA GLU A 406 11.13 1.94 -25.64
C GLU A 406 12.34 1.94 -24.71
N VAL A 407 12.12 2.31 -23.45
CA VAL A 407 13.13 2.40 -22.40
C VAL A 407 12.82 1.37 -21.32
N ILE A 408 13.87 0.75 -20.79
CA ILE A 408 13.79 -0.25 -19.72
C ILE A 408 14.74 0.17 -18.62
N ARG A 409 14.20 0.31 -17.40
CA ARG A 409 14.96 0.59 -16.19
C ARG A 409 14.75 -0.51 -15.16
N LEU A 410 15.76 -0.76 -14.34
CA LEU A 410 15.63 -1.58 -13.13
C LEU A 410 15.44 -0.68 -11.91
N ILE A 411 14.53 -1.08 -11.03
CA ILE A 411 14.18 -0.34 -9.82
C ILE A 411 14.35 -1.21 -8.57
N ASP A 412 14.40 -0.56 -7.40
CA ASP A 412 14.45 -1.22 -6.09
C ASP A 412 15.76 -1.97 -5.77
N TRP A 413 16.86 -1.20 -5.74
CA TRP A 413 18.23 -1.69 -5.53
C TRP A 413 18.61 -1.97 -4.07
N GLU A 414 17.64 -2.23 -3.18
CA GLU A 414 17.86 -2.29 -1.72
C GLU A 414 18.70 -3.50 -1.25
N TYR A 415 18.75 -4.56 -2.05
CA TYR A 415 19.53 -5.78 -1.80
C TYR A 415 20.82 -5.86 -2.63
N ALA A 416 21.04 -4.93 -3.54
CA ALA A 416 22.11 -5.01 -4.52
C ALA A 416 23.50 -5.01 -3.87
N GLY A 417 24.42 -5.76 -4.46
CA GLY A 417 25.78 -5.91 -3.96
C GLY A 417 26.64 -6.78 -4.86
N MET A 418 27.94 -6.88 -4.55
CA MET A 418 28.87 -7.69 -5.33
C MET A 418 28.52 -9.18 -5.24
N GLN A 419 28.23 -9.81 -6.40
CA GLN A 419 27.89 -11.22 -6.50
C GLN A 419 28.12 -11.76 -7.93
N ASP A 420 28.02 -13.08 -8.10
CA ASP A 420 27.88 -13.70 -9.43
C ASP A 420 26.60 -13.19 -10.12
N PRO A 421 26.67 -12.66 -11.36
CA PRO A 421 25.52 -12.10 -12.06
C PRO A 421 24.42 -13.13 -12.34
N HIS A 422 24.76 -14.41 -12.33
CA HIS A 422 23.80 -15.48 -12.59
C HIS A 422 22.77 -15.67 -11.46
N VAL A 423 23.02 -15.08 -10.28
CA VAL A 423 22.03 -15.01 -9.19
C VAL A 423 20.78 -14.27 -9.64
N ASP A 424 20.91 -13.18 -10.41
CA ASP A 424 19.76 -12.38 -10.84
C ASP A 424 18.84 -13.14 -11.79
N ILE A 425 19.39 -14.05 -12.61
CA ILE A 425 18.61 -14.95 -13.47
C ILE A 425 17.81 -15.95 -12.61
N ALA A 426 18.45 -16.48 -11.56
CA ALA A 426 17.77 -17.39 -10.64
C ALA A 426 16.65 -16.68 -9.87
N MET A 427 16.89 -15.44 -9.45
CA MET A 427 15.91 -14.58 -8.77
C MET A 427 14.70 -14.29 -9.62
N PHE A 428 14.90 -13.92 -10.90
CA PHE A 428 13.80 -13.74 -11.84
C PHE A 428 12.93 -15.00 -11.93
N CYS A 429 13.58 -16.17 -12.12
CA CYS A 429 12.91 -17.45 -12.28
C CYS A 429 12.02 -17.84 -11.08
N ILE A 430 12.57 -17.77 -9.85
CA ILE A 430 11.84 -18.22 -8.65
C ILE A 430 10.71 -17.26 -8.28
N TYR A 431 10.82 -15.99 -8.63
CA TYR A 431 9.75 -15.02 -8.39
C TYR A 431 8.64 -15.11 -9.44
N ALA A 432 9.00 -15.38 -10.70
CA ALA A 432 8.04 -15.67 -11.77
C ALA A 432 7.32 -17.03 -11.61
N LEU A 433 7.67 -17.82 -10.59
CA LEU A 433 7.12 -19.15 -10.31
C LEU A 433 7.28 -20.12 -11.49
N TYR A 434 8.37 -19.99 -12.24
CA TYR A 434 8.64 -20.80 -13.42
C TYR A 434 8.89 -22.26 -13.13
N ASP A 435 8.38 -23.13 -14.01
CA ASP A 435 8.80 -24.51 -14.06
C ASP A 435 10.17 -24.67 -14.73
N ARG A 436 10.68 -25.90 -14.79
CA ARG A 436 12.02 -26.15 -15.33
C ARG A 436 12.16 -25.78 -16.81
N ALA A 437 11.12 -25.96 -17.63
CA ALA A 437 11.19 -25.63 -19.05
C ALA A 437 11.22 -24.11 -19.25
N GLN A 438 10.46 -23.36 -18.45
CA GLN A 438 10.47 -21.91 -18.45
C GLN A 438 11.80 -21.34 -17.91
N ILE A 439 12.36 -21.94 -16.85
CA ILE A 439 13.72 -21.62 -16.37
C ILE A 439 14.72 -21.82 -17.51
N ASP A 440 14.63 -22.94 -18.22
CA ASP A 440 15.54 -23.24 -19.31
C ASP A 440 15.47 -22.20 -20.43
N GLN A 441 14.25 -21.82 -20.81
CA GLN A 441 13.99 -20.79 -21.81
C GLN A 441 14.54 -19.43 -21.39
N LEU A 442 14.38 -19.01 -20.12
CA LEU A 442 14.89 -17.71 -19.66
C LEU A 442 16.43 -17.69 -19.68
N ILE A 443 17.06 -18.79 -19.26
CA ILE A 443 18.52 -18.95 -19.36
C ILE A 443 18.95 -18.84 -20.83
N ASP A 444 18.29 -19.53 -21.75
CA ASP A 444 18.61 -19.44 -23.18
C ASP A 444 18.44 -18.01 -23.71
N ILE A 445 17.39 -17.30 -23.30
CA ILE A 445 17.19 -15.89 -23.67
C ILE A 445 18.35 -15.01 -23.20
N TYR A 446 18.78 -15.13 -21.95
CA TYR A 446 19.89 -14.32 -21.40
C TYR A 446 21.22 -14.60 -22.11
N PHE A 447 21.51 -15.87 -22.40
CA PHE A 447 22.75 -16.28 -23.06
C PHE A 447 22.68 -16.32 -24.59
N GLU A 448 21.57 -15.87 -25.21
CA GLU A 448 21.34 -15.98 -26.65
C GLU A 448 21.59 -17.41 -27.20
N ASP A 449 20.97 -18.39 -26.56
CA ASP A 449 21.05 -19.83 -26.86
C ASP A 449 22.48 -20.43 -26.73
N ALA A 450 23.42 -19.69 -26.13
CA ALA A 450 24.84 -20.08 -26.01
C ALA A 450 25.27 -20.43 -24.57
N CYS A 451 24.34 -20.80 -23.68
CA CYS A 451 24.66 -21.11 -22.28
C CYS A 451 25.46 -22.42 -22.13
N PRO A 452 26.69 -22.41 -21.58
CA PRO A 452 27.43 -23.62 -21.29
C PRO A 452 26.71 -24.51 -20.25
N LYS A 453 26.82 -25.83 -20.39
CA LYS A 453 26.12 -26.79 -19.51
C LYS A 453 26.46 -26.61 -18.04
N GLU A 454 27.72 -26.33 -17.75
CA GLU A 454 28.23 -26.11 -16.40
C GLU A 454 27.66 -24.83 -15.79
N ILE A 455 27.49 -23.79 -16.61
CA ILE A 455 26.90 -22.52 -16.18
C ILE A 455 25.40 -22.66 -15.95
N ARG A 456 24.68 -23.37 -16.81
CA ARG A 456 23.27 -23.71 -16.59
C ARG A 456 23.08 -24.48 -15.28
N LEU A 457 23.94 -25.47 -15.03
CA LEU A 457 23.89 -26.24 -13.79
C LEU A 457 24.21 -25.36 -12.57
N LYS A 458 25.12 -24.40 -12.68
CA LYS A 458 25.37 -23.39 -11.63
C LYS A 458 24.13 -22.53 -11.37
N ILE A 459 23.42 -22.09 -12.40
CA ILE A 459 22.17 -21.32 -12.25
C ILE A 459 21.12 -22.15 -11.52
N TYR A 460 20.97 -23.44 -11.83
CA TYR A 460 20.10 -24.33 -11.07
C TYR A 460 20.53 -24.45 -9.59
N CYS A 461 21.83 -24.44 -9.29
CA CYS A 461 22.27 -24.38 -7.90
C CYS A 461 21.82 -23.08 -7.23
N TYR A 462 21.90 -21.94 -7.93
CA TYR A 462 21.37 -20.67 -7.41
C TYR A 462 19.85 -20.69 -7.23
N ILE A 463 19.08 -21.36 -8.09
CA ILE A 463 17.63 -21.58 -7.86
C ILE A 463 17.39 -22.24 -6.50
N ALA A 464 18.20 -23.26 -6.15
CA ALA A 464 18.08 -23.92 -4.85
C ALA A 464 18.49 -23.00 -3.68
N VAL A 465 19.62 -22.30 -3.81
CA VAL A 465 20.15 -21.40 -2.77
C VAL A 465 19.20 -20.23 -2.51
N CYS A 466 18.77 -19.54 -3.57
CA CYS A 466 17.84 -18.41 -3.47
C CYS A 466 16.47 -18.88 -2.97
N GLY A 467 15.98 -20.03 -3.42
CA GLY A 467 14.74 -20.62 -2.88
C GLY A 467 14.78 -20.83 -1.37
N LEU A 468 15.93 -21.29 -0.83
CA LEU A 468 16.09 -21.45 0.61
C LEU A 468 16.19 -20.09 1.32
N LEU A 469 17.02 -19.18 0.79
CA LEU A 469 17.20 -17.83 1.33
C LEU A 469 15.87 -17.10 1.52
N TRP A 470 15.05 -17.05 0.47
CA TRP A 470 13.77 -16.31 0.51
C TRP A 470 12.67 -17.07 1.23
N SER A 471 12.75 -18.40 1.31
CA SER A 471 11.92 -19.17 2.24
C SER A 471 12.20 -18.77 3.69
N ASN A 472 13.47 -18.67 4.10
CA ASN A 472 13.85 -18.23 5.45
C ASN A 472 13.40 -16.79 5.73
N TRP A 473 13.54 -15.90 4.76
CA TRP A 473 13.02 -14.53 4.86
C TRP A 473 11.49 -14.53 5.08
N CYS A 474 10.76 -15.38 4.36
CA CYS A 474 9.30 -15.52 4.54
C CYS A 474 8.95 -16.06 5.93
N GLU A 475 9.71 -17.02 6.46
CA GLU A 475 9.50 -17.52 7.83
C GLU A 475 9.71 -16.41 8.86
N TYR A 476 10.74 -15.58 8.69
CA TYR A 476 10.98 -14.42 9.55
C TYR A 476 9.84 -13.41 9.46
N LYS A 477 9.39 -13.06 8.26
CA LYS A 477 8.25 -12.14 8.11
C LYS A 477 6.95 -12.70 8.70
N ARG A 478 6.75 -14.01 8.63
CA ARG A 478 5.63 -14.68 9.28
C ARG A 478 5.70 -14.62 10.79
N SER A 479 6.89 -14.67 11.41
CA SER A 479 7.04 -14.47 12.85
C SER A 479 6.62 -13.05 13.29
N LEU A 480 6.69 -12.08 12.38
CA LEU A 480 6.18 -10.71 12.55
C LEU A 480 4.69 -10.55 12.17
N GLY A 481 3.99 -11.64 11.85
CA GLY A 481 2.56 -11.63 11.52
C GLY A 481 2.23 -11.36 10.05
N VAL A 482 3.20 -11.41 9.14
CA VAL A 482 3.01 -11.22 7.69
C VAL A 482 3.17 -12.55 6.95
N ASP A 483 2.13 -13.02 6.26
CA ASP A 483 2.14 -14.28 5.51
C ASP A 483 2.10 -14.03 3.99
N PHE A 484 2.90 -14.79 3.24
CA PHE A 484 3.01 -14.73 1.78
C PHE A 484 2.43 -15.97 1.08
N GLY A 485 1.84 -16.91 1.84
CA GLY A 485 1.08 -18.03 1.30
C GLY A 485 1.84 -18.87 0.27
N GLU A 486 1.29 -18.96 -0.95
CA GLU A 486 1.83 -19.79 -2.05
C GLU A 486 3.27 -19.40 -2.40
N TYR A 487 3.63 -18.11 -2.35
CA TYR A 487 4.99 -17.67 -2.63
C TYR A 487 6.00 -18.30 -1.67
N ALA A 488 5.75 -18.19 -0.35
CA ALA A 488 6.64 -18.74 0.67
C ALA A 488 6.82 -20.26 0.51
N TYR A 489 5.73 -20.97 0.20
CA TYR A 489 5.76 -22.41 -0.07
C TYR A 489 6.61 -22.74 -1.30
N ARG A 490 6.42 -22.02 -2.41
CA ARG A 490 7.14 -22.24 -3.67
C ARG A 490 8.64 -22.01 -3.55
N GLN A 491 9.07 -20.99 -2.82
CA GLN A 491 10.50 -20.75 -2.57
C GLN A 491 11.17 -21.97 -1.92
N TYR A 492 10.54 -22.56 -0.90
CA TYR A 492 11.05 -23.78 -0.28
C TYR A 492 11.03 -25.00 -1.23
N GLN A 493 10.01 -25.11 -2.10
CA GLN A 493 9.98 -26.18 -3.10
C GLN A 493 11.15 -26.06 -4.09
N TYR A 494 11.50 -24.86 -4.56
CA TYR A 494 12.70 -24.67 -5.39
C TYR A 494 13.96 -25.14 -4.69
N ALA A 495 14.13 -24.78 -3.41
CA ALA A 495 15.24 -25.26 -2.60
C ALA A 495 15.30 -26.79 -2.61
N ARG A 496 14.19 -27.46 -2.27
CA ARG A 496 14.13 -28.91 -2.16
C ARG A 496 14.31 -29.64 -3.49
N ASP A 497 13.68 -29.15 -4.55
CA ASP A 497 13.66 -29.84 -5.85
C ASP A 497 15.01 -29.70 -6.58
N PHE A 498 15.72 -28.58 -6.38
CA PHE A 498 17.02 -28.32 -6.99
C PHE A 498 18.22 -28.60 -6.07
N SER A 499 18.04 -28.84 -4.76
CA SER A 499 19.15 -29.14 -3.83
C SER A 499 19.92 -30.43 -4.20
N SER A 500 19.29 -31.33 -4.96
CA SER A 500 19.87 -32.60 -5.42
C SER A 500 20.26 -32.60 -6.90
N ILE A 501 20.31 -31.43 -7.54
CA ILE A 501 20.53 -31.30 -8.99
C ILE A 501 21.88 -31.89 -9.45
N LEU A 502 22.89 -31.88 -8.59
CA LEU A 502 24.21 -32.45 -8.88
C LEU A 502 24.27 -33.98 -8.72
N THR A 503 23.37 -34.57 -7.92
CA THR A 503 23.35 -35.99 -7.58
C THR A 503 22.35 -36.80 -8.41
N ASN A 504 21.31 -36.17 -8.96
CA ASN A 504 20.35 -36.80 -9.85
C ASN A 504 20.91 -36.87 -11.28
N ARG A 505 21.83 -37.80 -11.53
CA ARG A 505 22.33 -38.15 -12.87
C ARG A 505 21.68 -39.42 -13.42
#